data_AF-A0A7K2TQH2-F1
#
_entry.id   AF-A0A7K2TQH2-F1
#
_cell.length_a   1.000
_cell.length_b   1.000
_cell.length_c   1.000
_cell.angle_alpha   90.00
_cell.angle_beta   90.00
_cell.angle_gamma   90.00
#
_symmetry.space_group_name_H-M   'P 1'
#
loop_
_entity.id
_entity.type
_entity.pdbx_description
1 polymer ?
#
loop_
_entity_poly.entity_id
_entity_poly.type
_entity_poly.pdbx_seq_one_letter_code
_entity_poly.pdbx_strand_id
1 'polypeptide(L)' 'MARRMMAAEGIDRDEARRRIASTVAARRLGRPEEFGDACAFLCSAQAGYISGQNLQLDGGSYRGVL' A
#
# COMPACT_ATOMS: atom_id res chain seq x y z
N MET A 1 11.30 -5.47 -0.07
CA MET A 1 11.41 -5.48 1.41
C MET A 1 11.45 -6.90 1.98
N ALA A 2 10.42 -7.74 1.76
CA ALA A 2 10.37 -9.10 2.31
C ALA A 2 11.59 -9.97 2.00
N ARG A 3 12.05 -10.06 0.73
CA ARG A 3 13.26 -10.83 0.36
C ARG A 3 14.51 -10.39 1.13
N ARG A 4 14.64 -9.09 1.43
CA ARG A 4 15.78 -8.55 2.18
C ARG A 4 15.73 -8.97 3.64
N MET A 5 14.55 -8.93 4.25
CA MET A 5 14.36 -9.38 5.64
C MET A 5 14.58 -10.89 5.78
N MET A 6 14.08 -11.70 4.84
CA MET A 6 14.32 -13.14 4.83
C MET A 6 15.83 -13.45 4.78
N ALA A 7 16.59 -12.77 3.92
CA ALA A 7 18.03 -12.97 3.79
C ALA A 7 18.82 -12.45 5.01
N ALA A 8 18.40 -11.33 5.62
CA ALA A 8 19.11 -10.71 6.73
C ALA A 8 18.81 -11.34 8.10
N GLU A 9 17.57 -11.80 8.30
CA GLU A 9 17.07 -12.26 9.60
C GLU A 9 16.78 -13.77 9.65
N GLY A 10 16.93 -14.49 8.52
CA GLY A 10 16.71 -15.94 8.45
C GLY A 10 15.24 -16.36 8.67
N ILE A 11 14.29 -15.44 8.48
CA ILE A 11 12.86 -15.69 8.66
C ILE A 11 12.19 -16.13 7.36
N ASP A 12 11.07 -16.85 7.47
CA ASP A 12 10.28 -17.23 6.31
C ASP A 12 9.50 -16.03 5.71
N ARG A 13 8.87 -16.29 4.56
CA ARG A 13 8.13 -15.27 3.80
C ARG A 13 6.90 -14.75 4.54
N ASP A 14 6.22 -15.61 5.30
CA ASP A 14 4.95 -15.27 5.95
C ASP A 14 5.20 -14.45 7.22
N GLU A 15 6.22 -14.80 8.00
CA GLU A 15 6.74 -13.98 9.09
C GLU A 15 7.22 -12.62 8.56
N ALA A 16 7.99 -12.58 7.47
CA ALA A 16 8.42 -11.32 6.87
C ALA A 16 7.22 -10.45 6.44
N ARG A 17 6.18 -11.05 5.84
CA ARG A 17 4.96 -10.32 5.46
C ARG A 17 4.16 -9.83 6.66
N ARG A 18 4.04 -10.64 7.73
CA ARG A 18 3.38 -10.23 8.98
C ARG A 18 4.11 -9.05 9.63
N ARG A 19 5.44 -9.06 9.65
CA ARG A 19 6.24 -7.93 10.15
C ARG A 19 6.07 -6.66 9.32
N ILE A 20 6.05 -6.76 8.00
CA ILE A 20 5.82 -5.57 7.16
C ILE A 20 4.39 -5.04 7.36
N ALA A 21 3.39 -5.92 7.41
CA ALA A 21 2.01 -5.52 7.66
C ALA A 21 1.86 -4.79 9.01
N SER A 22 2.62 -5.19 10.04
CA SER A 22 2.58 -4.53 11.33
C SER A 22 3.17 -3.12 11.32
N THR A 23 3.99 -2.73 10.34
CA THR A 23 4.48 -1.35 10.22
C THR A 23 3.50 -0.39 9.56
N VAL A 24 2.46 -0.91 8.90
CA VAL A 24 1.41 -0.13 8.23
C VAL A 24 0.33 0.25 9.25
N ALA A 25 -0.21 1.47 9.20
CA ALA A 25 -1.27 1.90 10.14
C ALA A 25 -2.54 1.02 10.01
N ALA A 26 -2.91 0.65 8.78
CA ALA A 26 -4.00 -0.30 8.49
C ALA A 26 -3.72 -1.76 8.93
N ARG A 27 -2.52 -2.07 9.43
CA ARG A 27 -2.08 -3.40 9.91
C ARG A 27 -2.21 -4.55 8.90
N ARG A 28 -2.23 -4.21 7.61
CA ARG A 28 -2.29 -5.17 6.51
C ARG A 28 -1.60 -4.61 5.27
N LEU A 29 -1.28 -5.50 4.35
CA LEU A 29 -0.90 -5.10 2.99
C LEU A 29 -2.16 -4.78 2.18
N GLY A 30 -2.05 -3.81 1.28
CA GLY A 30 -3.10 -3.52 0.30
C GLY A 30 -3.35 -4.73 -0.60
N ARG A 31 -4.59 -4.90 -1.03
CA ARG A 31 -4.95 -5.88 -2.04
C ARG A 31 -4.90 -5.24 -3.44
N PRO A 32 -4.55 -5.99 -4.50
CA PRO A 32 -4.52 -5.45 -5.86
C PRO A 32 -5.86 -4.81 -6.29
N GLU A 33 -6.99 -5.35 -5.84
CA GLU A 33 -8.31 -4.87 -6.19
C GLU A 33 -8.56 -3.45 -5.66
N GLU A 34 -8.06 -3.12 -4.47
CA GLU A 34 -8.22 -1.78 -3.88
C GLU A 34 -7.47 -0.71 -4.69
N PHE A 35 -6.33 -1.09 -5.26
CA PHE A 35 -5.59 -0.21 -6.16
C PHE A 35 -6.29 -0.09 -7.51
N GLY A 36 -6.83 -1.21 -8.02
CA GLY A 36 -7.63 -1.26 -9.24
C GLY A 36 -8.87 -0.38 -9.15
N ASP A 37 -9.60 -0.44 -8.03
CA ASP A 37 -10.81 0.35 -7.80
C ASP A 37 -10.51 1.85 -7.79
N ALA A 38 -9.43 2.27 -7.14
CA ALA A 38 -9.01 3.67 -7.15
C ALA A 38 -8.59 4.14 -8.55
N CYS A 39 -7.88 3.31 -9.31
CA CYS A 39 -7.55 3.58 -10.70
C CYS A 39 -8.81 3.69 -11.58
N ALA A 40 -9.75 2.77 -11.43
CA ALA A 40 -11.01 2.77 -12.17
C ALA A 40 -11.84 4.04 -11.87
N PHE A 41 -11.88 4.48 -10.61
CA PHE A 41 -12.50 5.74 -10.24
C PHE A 41 -11.85 6.94 -10.92
N LEU A 42 -10.51 7.03 -10.93
CA LEU A 42 -9.80 8.12 -11.59
C LEU A 42 -9.99 8.14 -13.11
N CYS A 43 -10.26 7.00 -13.74
CA CYS A 43 -10.60 6.90 -15.16
C CYS A 43 -12.10 7.15 -15.46
N SER A 44 -12.93 7.32 -14.43
CA SER A 44 -14.37 7.47 -14.58
C SER A 44 -14.79 8.92 -14.87
N ALA A 45 -16.03 9.10 -15.34
CA ALA A 45 -16.59 10.43 -15.58
C ALA A 45 -16.71 11.27 -14.28
N GLN A 46 -16.84 10.61 -13.13
CA GLN A 46 -16.97 11.21 -11.82
C GLN A 46 -15.70 11.96 -11.39
N ALA A 47 -14.53 11.58 -11.94
CA ALA A 47 -13.24 12.20 -11.65
C ALA A 47 -12.86 13.31 -12.65
N GLY A 48 -13.79 13.78 -13.50
CA GLY A 48 -13.50 14.68 -14.63
C GLY A 48 -12.86 16.03 -14.29
N TYR A 49 -12.79 16.42 -13.01
CA TYR A 49 -12.12 17.64 -12.55
C TYR A 49 -10.88 17.37 -11.66
N ILE A 50 -10.43 16.12 -11.56
CA ILE A 50 -9.24 15.73 -10.80
C ILE A 50 -8.07 15.60 -11.77
N SER A 51 -7.10 16.50 -11.66
CA SER A 51 -5.86 16.47 -12.45
C SER A 51 -4.68 17.02 -11.65
N GLY A 52 -3.47 16.56 -11.96
CA GLY A 52 -2.24 16.98 -11.30
C GLY A 52 -2.11 16.54 -9.83
N GLN A 53 -2.92 15.57 -9.38
CA GLN A 53 -2.91 15.09 -8.00
C GLN A 53 -2.07 13.82 -7.86
N ASN A 54 -1.38 13.70 -6.73
CA ASN A 54 -0.77 12.44 -6.31
C ASN A 54 -1.70 11.77 -5.30
N LEU A 55 -2.23 10.60 -5.63
CA LEU A 55 -3.04 9.80 -4.72
C LEU A 55 -2.14 8.76 -4.03
N GLN A 56 -1.94 8.90 -2.73
CA GLN A 56 -1.14 7.98 -1.95
C GLN A 56 -1.99 6.86 -1.35
N LEU A 57 -1.84 5.64 -1.86
CA LEU A 57 -2.52 4.43 -1.38
C LEU A 57 -1.55 3.53 -0.61
N ASP A 58 -1.28 3.86 0.65
CA ASP A 58 -0.25 3.17 1.44
C ASP A 58 -0.75 2.62 2.79
N GLY A 59 -2.06 2.67 3.03
CA GLY A 59 -2.66 2.25 4.30
C GLY A 59 -2.24 3.09 5.51
N GLY A 60 -1.83 4.34 5.29
CA GLY A 60 -1.40 5.27 6.33
C GLY A 60 0.05 5.06 6.78
N SER A 61 0.90 4.55 5.90
CA SER A 61 2.32 4.29 6.22
C SER A 61 3.14 5.58 6.25
N TYR A 62 2.83 6.54 5.39
CA TYR A 62 3.45 7.85 5.39
C TYR A 62 2.76 8.80 6.37
N ARG A 63 3.56 9.39 7.26
CA ARG A 63 3.06 10.23 8.35
C ARG A 63 2.83 11.69 7.96
N GLY A 64 3.39 12.15 6.84
CA GLY A 64 3.37 13.58 6.48
C GLY A 64 2.05 14.07 5.84
N VAL A 65 1.08 13.18 5.62
CA VAL A 65 -0.25 13.54 5.12
C VAL A 65 -1.22 13.90 6.26
N LEU A 66 -0.86 13.61 7.52
CA LEU A 66 -1.68 13.86 8.72
C LEU A 66 -1.07 14.96 9.60
#